data_AF-A0A3Q4I9U4-F1
#
_entry.id   AF-A0A3Q4I9U4-F1
#
_cell.length_a   1.000
_cell.length_b   1.000
_cell.length_c   1.000
_cell.angle_alpha   90.00
_cell.angle_beta   90.00
_cell.angle_gamma   90.00
#
_symmetry.space_group_name_H-M   'P 1'
#
loop_
_entity.id
_entity.type
_entity.pdbx_description
1 polymer ?
#
loop_
_entity_poly.entity_id
_entity_poly.type
_entity_poly.pdbx_seq_one_letter_code
_entity_poly.pdbx_strand_id
1 'polypeptide(L)'
;MAASELIQEDDKNCIEVISTDPPSPPQSTKVPNHTPHISRAPHSEDVLDGNGKGKGRRRKITEVLKENQLINSLCNKIQQRCDYDKITKESDDPLPKEWWKTGVSFIYAFFALVFNAVIIVIIHERVPDKSVIPPLPDKFFDYIDRVPWAFKATEACGLTLCGLWFVQWLALKHRAIVARRCFFMIATLYLYRCITMYITTLPVPGKHLECAPKLYDNVTEKMWRILRMVSGGGLNVTGSHILCGDYLYSGHTIMLRLSYLFIKEYCPPRFWWYRWFCFFLSIFGLICILLGHEHYSIDVVVAYFVVNWTFRWYYAMLESHVHNQEPNKYLTRTWWNRIFKFLEGNVKATVPVEFGWPVPIPTTSCRRRYSIVDRYDS
;
A
#
# COMPACT_ATOMS: atom_id res chain seq x y z
N MET A 1 -9.34 -64.13 18.22
CA MET A 1 -8.82 -63.46 19.42
C MET A 1 -9.58 -62.16 19.58
N ALA A 2 -10.49 -62.10 20.57
CA ALA A 2 -11.20 -60.91 21.06
C ALA A 2 -10.23 -60.05 21.92
N ALA A 3 -10.45 -58.83 22.41
CA ALA A 3 -11.59 -57.90 22.61
C ALA A 3 -10.97 -56.47 22.76
N SER A 4 -11.58 -55.40 22.27
CA SER A 4 -12.35 -54.34 23.00
C SER A 4 -11.85 -53.85 24.37
N GLU A 5 -11.75 -52.52 24.44
CA GLU A 5 -11.90 -51.55 25.57
C GLU A 5 -11.13 -51.74 26.89
N LEU A 6 -10.51 -50.64 27.36
CA LEU A 6 -10.75 -50.12 28.71
C LEU A 6 -10.29 -48.65 28.84
N ILE A 7 -11.28 -47.83 29.19
CA ILE A 7 -11.19 -46.49 29.78
C ILE A 7 -10.70 -46.64 31.22
N GLN A 8 -9.81 -45.74 31.67
CA GLN A 8 -9.71 -45.42 33.09
C GLN A 8 -9.47 -43.92 33.27
N GLU A 9 -10.50 -43.27 33.83
CA GLU A 9 -10.45 -41.97 34.49
C GLU A 9 -9.53 -42.04 35.71
N ASP A 10 -8.80 -40.96 35.97
CA ASP A 10 -8.66 -40.49 37.34
C ASP A 10 -8.55 -38.95 37.36
N ASP A 11 -9.49 -38.37 38.10
CA ASP A 11 -9.66 -36.95 38.42
C ASP A 11 -8.63 -36.53 39.49
N LYS A 12 -8.12 -35.29 39.39
CA LYS A 12 -8.24 -34.26 40.45
C LYS A 12 -7.42 -33.00 40.17
N ASN A 13 -8.16 -31.91 39.94
CA ASN A 13 -8.02 -30.57 40.53
C ASN A 13 -6.68 -30.18 41.17
N CYS A 14 -6.11 -29.07 40.69
CA CYS A 14 -5.94 -27.87 41.50
C CYS A 14 -5.87 -26.62 40.61
N ILE A 15 -6.94 -25.83 40.68
CA ILE A 15 -7.01 -24.44 40.23
C ILE A 15 -6.28 -23.60 41.28
N GLU A 16 -5.21 -22.92 40.90
CA GLU A 16 -4.60 -21.88 41.74
C GLU A 16 -5.00 -20.51 41.18
N VAL A 17 -5.94 -19.89 41.89
CA VAL A 17 -6.38 -18.51 41.72
C VAL A 17 -5.34 -17.62 42.38
N ILE A 18 -4.60 -16.83 41.61
CA ILE A 18 -3.87 -15.67 42.14
C ILE A 18 -4.59 -14.41 41.71
N SER A 19 -5.34 -13.87 42.66
CA SER A 19 -5.96 -12.56 42.64
C SER A 19 -4.88 -11.53 42.97
N THR A 20 -4.64 -10.56 42.08
CA THR A 20 -3.96 -9.32 42.42
C THR A 20 -4.72 -8.14 41.81
N ASP A 21 -5.20 -7.28 42.71
CA ASP A 21 -6.02 -6.11 42.45
C ASP A 21 -5.35 -5.05 41.55
N PRO A 22 -6.14 -4.22 40.86
CA PRO A 22 -5.65 -3.21 39.91
C PRO A 22 -4.98 -2.01 40.61
N PRO A 23 -3.93 -1.41 40.02
CA PRO A 23 -3.34 -0.20 40.55
C PRO A 23 -4.27 1.00 40.31
N SER A 24 -4.55 1.71 41.41
CA SER A 24 -5.28 2.97 41.47
C SER A 24 -4.56 4.09 40.71
N PRO A 25 -5.27 5.07 40.12
CA PRO A 25 -4.66 6.15 39.34
C PRO A 25 -3.90 7.15 40.22
N PRO A 26 -2.84 7.80 39.70
CA PRO A 26 -2.07 8.78 40.47
C PRO A 26 -2.90 10.02 40.77
N GLN A 27 -2.87 10.41 42.05
CA GLN A 27 -3.45 11.64 42.59
C GLN A 27 -2.85 12.86 41.88
N SER A 28 -3.73 13.68 41.30
CA SER A 28 -3.40 15.03 40.83
C SER A 28 -3.15 15.94 42.03
N THR A 29 -1.90 16.38 42.16
CA THR A 29 -1.48 17.41 43.11
C THR A 29 -2.20 18.71 42.80
N LYS A 30 -2.95 19.21 43.78
CA LYS A 30 -3.57 20.54 43.80
C LYS A 30 -2.51 21.62 43.55
N VAL A 31 -2.70 22.41 42.50
CA VAL A 31 -2.06 23.73 42.31
C VAL A 31 -3.17 24.79 42.43
N PRO A 32 -2.95 25.93 43.12
CA PRO A 32 -4.03 26.83 43.52
C PRO A 32 -4.60 27.63 42.35
N ASN A 33 -5.93 27.73 42.30
CA ASN A 33 -6.65 28.70 41.49
C ASN A 33 -6.32 30.11 41.99
N HIS A 34 -5.48 30.83 41.24
CA HIS A 34 -5.39 32.29 41.36
C HIS A 34 -6.55 32.93 40.58
N THR A 35 -7.53 33.40 41.34
CA THR A 35 -8.53 34.39 40.94
C THR A 35 -7.82 35.71 40.58
N PRO A 36 -8.04 36.32 39.41
CA PRO A 36 -7.73 37.72 39.23
C PRO A 36 -8.87 38.54 39.84
N HIS A 37 -8.54 39.27 40.89
CA HIS A 37 -9.34 40.33 41.45
C HIS A 37 -9.87 41.25 40.34
N ILE A 38 -11.18 41.43 40.32
CA ILE A 38 -11.85 42.55 39.66
C ILE A 38 -11.43 43.81 40.41
N SER A 39 -10.46 44.53 39.84
CA SER A 39 -10.11 45.88 40.29
C SER A 39 -11.20 46.85 39.89
N ARG A 40 -11.84 47.36 40.93
CA ARG A 40 -12.77 48.48 41.02
C ARG A 40 -12.21 49.70 40.27
N ALA A 41 -12.90 50.15 39.21
CA ALA A 41 -12.71 51.48 38.64
C ALA A 41 -13.59 52.49 39.41
N PRO A 42 -13.15 53.75 39.58
CA PRO A 42 -13.82 54.71 40.44
C PRO A 42 -15.06 55.32 39.80
N HIS A 43 -15.99 55.74 40.67
CA HIS A 43 -17.07 56.67 40.38
C HIS A 43 -16.55 57.93 39.67
N SER A 44 -17.29 58.40 38.69
CA SER A 44 -17.27 59.80 38.29
C SER A 44 -18.71 60.22 38.03
N GLU A 45 -19.11 61.25 38.75
CA GLU A 45 -20.45 61.80 38.87
C GLU A 45 -20.94 62.43 37.56
N ASP A 46 -22.26 62.44 37.42
CA ASP A 46 -23.01 63.16 36.39
C ASP A 46 -22.90 64.68 36.57
N VAL A 47 -22.63 65.40 35.48
CA VAL A 47 -23.11 66.78 35.27
C VAL A 47 -23.50 66.96 33.79
N LEU A 48 -24.66 67.59 33.59
CA LEU A 48 -25.39 67.92 32.34
C LEU A 48 -24.48 68.54 31.25
N ASP A 49 -24.74 68.47 29.93
CA ASP A 49 -25.91 69.03 29.24
C ASP A 49 -25.77 68.85 27.70
N GLY A 50 -26.89 68.97 26.97
CA GLY A 50 -27.05 69.38 25.57
C GLY A 50 -26.13 68.91 24.41
N ASN A 51 -26.79 68.31 23.39
CA ASN A 51 -26.75 68.70 21.96
C ASN A 51 -26.55 67.55 20.95
N GLY A 52 -27.57 67.33 20.12
CA GLY A 52 -27.82 66.14 19.30
C GLY A 52 -27.07 66.02 17.96
N LYS A 53 -25.77 66.32 17.90
CA LYS A 53 -24.97 66.11 16.65
C LYS A 53 -23.73 65.22 16.78
N GLY A 54 -23.40 64.71 17.97
CA GLY A 54 -22.20 63.89 18.22
C GLY A 54 -22.36 62.36 18.15
N LYS A 55 -23.61 61.84 18.21
CA LYS A 55 -23.87 60.39 18.30
C LYS A 55 -23.47 59.60 17.04
N GLY A 56 -23.57 60.19 15.85
CA GLY A 56 -23.21 59.52 14.59
C GLY A 56 -21.70 59.35 14.39
N ARG A 57 -20.90 60.36 14.76
CA ARG A 57 -19.43 60.32 14.62
C ARG A 57 -18.79 59.37 15.63
N ARG A 58 -19.33 59.30 16.87
CA ARG A 58 -18.86 58.36 17.90
C ARG A 58 -19.16 56.91 17.53
N ARG A 59 -20.36 56.62 17.01
CA ARG A 59 -20.71 55.28 16.47
C ARG A 59 -19.81 54.85 15.31
N LYS A 60 -19.52 55.76 14.37
CA LYS A 60 -18.65 55.48 13.22
C LYS A 60 -17.22 55.17 13.64
N ILE A 61 -16.69 55.87 14.65
CA ILE A 61 -15.36 55.58 15.22
C ILE A 61 -15.37 54.24 15.94
N THR A 62 -16.42 53.91 16.69
CA THR A 62 -16.54 52.61 17.38
C THR A 62 -16.63 51.44 16.39
N GLU A 63 -17.33 51.60 15.25
CA GLU A 63 -17.38 50.57 14.20
C GLU A 63 -16.01 50.38 13.53
N VAL A 64 -15.30 51.46 13.20
CA VAL A 64 -13.94 51.38 12.63
C VAL A 64 -12.96 50.75 13.62
N LEU A 65 -13.10 51.01 14.93
CA LEU A 65 -12.27 50.37 15.95
C LEU A 65 -12.55 48.86 16.05
N LYS A 66 -13.82 48.47 15.94
CA LYS A 66 -14.27 47.08 16.00
C LYS A 66 -13.84 46.30 14.75
N GLU A 67 -13.86 46.95 13.59
CA GLU A 67 -13.35 46.41 12.32
C GLU A 67 -11.83 46.16 12.38
N ASN A 68 -11.06 47.11 12.92
CA ASN A 68 -9.62 46.93 13.14
C ASN A 68 -9.30 45.80 14.13
N GLN A 69 -10.09 45.62 15.19
CA GLN A 69 -9.94 44.48 16.11
C GLN A 69 -10.25 43.15 15.43
N LEU A 70 -11.27 43.11 14.57
CA LEU A 70 -11.64 41.90 13.82
C LEU A 70 -10.56 41.52 12.81
N ILE A 71 -10.03 42.50 12.07
CA ILE A 71 -8.91 42.33 11.13
C ILE A 71 -7.67 41.80 11.85
N ASN A 72 -7.32 42.37 13.01
CA ASN A 72 -6.18 41.90 13.80
C ASN A 72 -6.38 40.45 14.31
N SER A 73 -7.61 40.08 14.68
CA SER A 73 -7.92 38.70 15.07
C SER A 73 -7.80 37.71 13.91
N LEU A 74 -8.22 38.11 12.70
CA LEU A 74 -8.10 37.32 11.48
C LEU A 74 -6.64 37.17 11.05
N CYS A 75 -5.85 38.25 11.09
CA CYS A 75 -4.41 38.22 10.82
C CYS A 75 -3.68 37.30 11.79
N ASN A 76 -3.97 37.38 13.10
CA ASN A 76 -3.36 36.48 14.09
C ASN A 76 -3.74 35.01 13.86
N LYS A 77 -4.99 34.74 13.45
CA LYS A 77 -5.46 33.37 13.16
C LYS A 77 -4.87 32.81 11.87
N ILE A 78 -4.65 33.66 10.86
CA ILE A 78 -3.94 33.32 9.62
C ILE A 78 -2.46 33.08 9.93
N GLN A 79 -1.85 33.91 10.76
CA GLN A 79 -0.45 33.77 11.16
C GLN A 79 -0.23 32.52 12.01
N GLN A 80 -1.13 32.19 12.94
CA GLN A 80 -1.13 30.91 13.65
C GLN A 80 -1.31 29.72 12.70
N ARG A 81 -2.15 29.82 11.66
CA ARG A 81 -2.26 28.78 10.64
C ARG A 81 -0.96 28.63 9.85
N CYS A 82 -0.34 29.75 9.46
CA CYS A 82 0.94 29.73 8.76
C CYS A 82 2.06 29.19 9.63
N ASP A 83 2.10 29.50 10.93
CA ASP A 83 3.06 28.93 11.87
C ASP A 83 2.77 27.44 12.12
N TYR A 84 1.51 27.02 12.19
CA TYR A 84 1.16 25.59 12.28
C TYR A 84 1.58 24.82 11.01
N ASP A 85 1.33 25.38 9.83
CA ASP A 85 1.81 24.82 8.55
C ASP A 85 3.35 24.84 8.45
N LYS A 86 4.02 25.78 9.12
CA LYS A 86 5.49 25.91 9.15
C LYS A 86 6.14 24.94 10.14
N ILE A 87 5.54 24.72 11.32
CA ILE A 87 5.97 23.73 12.32
C ILE A 87 5.80 22.30 11.77
N THR A 88 4.81 22.07 10.90
CA THR A 88 4.63 20.77 10.22
C THR A 88 5.67 20.53 9.11
N LYS A 89 6.44 21.55 8.72
CA LYS A 89 7.41 21.50 7.61
C LYS A 89 8.87 21.35 8.06
N GLU A 90 9.16 21.32 9.35
CA GLU A 90 10.52 21.34 9.86
C GLU A 90 11.10 19.92 10.08
N SER A 91 11.15 19.14 8.99
CA SER A 91 12.04 17.97 8.83
C SER A 91 12.38 17.80 7.35
N ASP A 92 12.90 18.87 6.74
CA ASP A 92 13.37 18.89 5.36
C ASP A 92 14.79 18.29 5.27
N ASP A 93 14.95 17.00 5.60
CA ASP A 93 15.95 16.19 4.89
C ASP A 93 15.28 15.83 3.55
N PRO A 94 15.66 16.44 2.41
CA PRO A 94 15.01 16.15 1.14
C PRO A 94 15.17 14.66 0.83
N LEU A 95 14.05 13.93 0.78
CA LEU A 95 14.01 12.51 0.46
C LEU A 95 14.88 12.23 -0.79
N PRO A 96 15.98 11.45 -0.65
CA PRO A 96 16.98 11.39 -1.69
C PRO A 96 16.43 10.64 -2.92
N LYS A 97 16.63 11.22 -4.10
CA LYS A 97 16.24 10.61 -5.38
C LYS A 97 17.30 9.58 -5.81
N GLU A 98 17.33 8.45 -5.12
CA GLU A 98 18.30 7.38 -5.34
C GLU A 98 17.87 6.44 -6.49
N TRP A 99 17.99 6.92 -7.73
CA TRP A 99 17.66 6.12 -8.91
C TRP A 99 18.52 4.87 -9.06
N TRP A 100 19.76 4.90 -8.59
CA TRP A 100 20.65 3.73 -8.67
C TRP A 100 20.11 2.54 -7.85
N LYS A 101 19.60 2.78 -6.63
CA LYS A 101 18.96 1.73 -5.80
C LYS A 101 17.69 1.20 -6.45
N THR A 102 16.96 2.08 -7.13
CA THR A 102 15.79 1.70 -7.93
C THR A 102 16.20 0.79 -9.10
N GLY A 103 17.31 1.09 -9.77
CA GLY A 103 17.91 0.24 -10.79
C GLY A 103 18.29 -1.14 -10.26
N VAL A 104 18.87 -1.23 -9.06
CA VAL A 104 19.17 -2.53 -8.42
C VAL A 104 17.90 -3.32 -8.15
N SER A 105 16.86 -2.70 -7.58
CA SER A 105 15.57 -3.39 -7.36
C SER A 105 14.92 -3.82 -8.67
N PHE A 106 15.02 -3.01 -9.73
CA PHE A 106 14.52 -3.36 -11.05
C PHE A 106 15.25 -4.57 -11.63
N ILE A 107 16.58 -4.61 -11.55
CA ILE A 107 17.39 -5.76 -11.97
C ILE A 107 16.98 -7.02 -11.20
N TYR A 108 16.78 -6.89 -9.89
CA TYR A 108 16.31 -8.01 -9.05
C TYR A 108 14.92 -8.52 -9.49
N ALA A 109 13.97 -7.63 -9.77
CA ALA A 109 12.66 -8.01 -10.29
C ALA A 109 12.73 -8.64 -11.67
N PHE A 110 13.56 -8.09 -12.57
CA PHE A 110 13.77 -8.63 -13.90
C PHE A 110 14.33 -10.06 -13.84
N PHE A 111 15.38 -10.29 -13.03
CA PHE A 111 15.92 -11.64 -12.82
C PHE A 111 14.88 -12.60 -12.22
N ALA A 112 14.09 -12.17 -11.24
CA ALA A 112 13.03 -13.00 -10.66
C ALA A 112 11.94 -13.37 -11.69
N LEU A 113 11.57 -12.45 -12.59
CA LEU A 113 10.61 -12.71 -13.66
C LEU A 113 11.16 -13.64 -14.74
N VAL A 114 12.42 -13.45 -15.15
CA VAL A 114 13.10 -14.38 -16.08
C VAL A 114 13.23 -15.75 -15.44
N PHE A 115 13.66 -15.83 -14.18
CA PHE A 115 13.75 -17.09 -13.45
C PHE A 115 12.38 -17.79 -13.36
N ASN A 116 11.32 -17.04 -13.11
CA ASN A 116 9.95 -17.57 -13.13
C ASN A 116 9.59 -18.15 -14.50
N ALA A 117 9.94 -17.48 -15.61
CA ALA A 117 9.72 -18.03 -16.95
C ALA A 117 10.50 -19.34 -17.17
N VAL A 118 11.76 -19.41 -16.74
CA VAL A 118 12.57 -20.65 -16.81
C VAL A 118 11.92 -21.77 -16.01
N ILE A 119 11.51 -21.50 -14.77
CA ILE A 119 10.87 -22.50 -13.90
C ILE A 119 9.56 -23.02 -14.52
N ILE A 120 8.74 -22.15 -15.12
CA ILE A 120 7.52 -22.59 -15.81
C ILE A 120 7.86 -23.52 -16.98
N VAL A 121 8.90 -23.25 -17.77
CA VAL A 121 9.33 -24.17 -18.84
C VAL A 121 9.79 -25.50 -18.27
N ILE A 122 10.59 -25.50 -17.20
CA ILE A 122 11.06 -26.74 -16.55
C ILE A 122 9.87 -27.57 -16.05
N ILE A 123 8.90 -26.93 -15.43
CA ILE A 123 7.73 -27.61 -14.86
C ILE A 123 6.81 -28.12 -15.96
N HIS A 124 6.67 -27.39 -17.06
CA HIS A 124 5.94 -27.85 -18.23
C HIS A 124 6.49 -29.16 -18.81
N GLU A 125 7.80 -29.36 -18.78
CA GLU A 125 8.39 -30.65 -19.18
C GLU A 125 8.15 -31.76 -18.14
N ARG A 126 8.05 -31.40 -16.85
CA ARG A 126 7.82 -32.35 -15.74
C ARG A 126 6.36 -32.73 -15.53
N VAL A 127 5.42 -31.86 -15.91
CA VAL A 127 4.00 -32.06 -15.62
C VAL A 127 3.52 -33.36 -16.29
N PRO A 128 2.87 -34.27 -15.55
CA PRO A 128 2.37 -35.51 -16.13
C PRO A 128 1.30 -35.23 -17.17
N ASP A 129 1.21 -36.09 -18.19
CA ASP A 129 0.18 -35.95 -19.22
C ASP A 129 -1.22 -36.17 -18.63
N LYS A 130 -2.19 -35.40 -19.11
CA LYS A 130 -3.58 -35.42 -18.64
C LYS A 130 -4.28 -36.76 -18.88
N SER A 131 -3.79 -37.54 -19.83
CA SER A 131 -4.27 -38.90 -20.11
C SER A 131 -3.87 -39.88 -19.01
N VAL A 132 -2.81 -39.60 -18.26
CA VAL A 132 -2.25 -40.49 -17.24
C VAL A 132 -2.78 -40.14 -15.85
N ILE A 133 -2.85 -38.84 -15.52
CA ILE A 133 -3.21 -38.38 -14.17
C ILE A 133 -4.40 -37.41 -14.25
N PRO A 134 -5.53 -37.72 -13.57
CA PRO A 134 -6.68 -36.82 -13.50
C PRO A 134 -6.39 -35.57 -12.64
N PRO A 135 -7.17 -34.49 -12.79
CA PRO A 135 -7.07 -33.31 -11.94
C PRO A 135 -7.33 -33.67 -10.47
N LEU A 136 -6.73 -32.91 -9.55
CA LEU A 136 -7.02 -33.05 -8.12
C LEU A 136 -8.47 -32.62 -7.83
N PRO A 137 -9.13 -33.26 -6.85
CA PRO A 137 -10.45 -32.83 -6.41
C PRO A 137 -10.35 -31.43 -5.79
N ASP A 138 -11.10 -30.49 -6.35
CA ASP A 138 -11.21 -29.12 -5.85
C ASP A 138 -12.66 -28.82 -5.52
N LYS A 139 -12.91 -28.49 -4.25
CA LYS A 139 -14.27 -28.32 -3.74
C LYS A 139 -15.04 -27.23 -4.48
N PHE A 140 -14.37 -26.21 -5.00
CA PHE A 140 -15.02 -25.16 -5.78
C PHE A 140 -15.50 -25.67 -7.15
N PHE A 141 -14.66 -26.48 -7.81
CA PHE A 141 -14.98 -27.05 -9.13
C PHE A 141 -16.13 -28.07 -9.06
N ASP A 142 -16.34 -28.70 -7.91
CA ASP A 142 -17.48 -29.60 -7.68
C ASP A 142 -18.84 -28.87 -7.67
N TYR A 143 -18.85 -27.58 -7.30
CA TYR A 143 -20.08 -26.81 -7.13
C TYR A 143 -20.38 -25.86 -8.29
N ILE A 144 -19.35 -25.39 -8.98
CA ILE A 144 -19.48 -24.35 -9.99
C ILE A 144 -18.87 -24.87 -11.28
N ASP A 145 -19.63 -24.80 -12.36
CA ASP A 145 -19.16 -25.13 -13.70
C ASP A 145 -18.26 -24.03 -14.27
N ARG A 146 -17.35 -24.45 -15.15
CA ARG A 146 -16.41 -23.55 -15.82
C ARG A 146 -17.15 -22.50 -16.66
N VAL A 147 -16.71 -21.26 -16.51
CA VAL A 147 -17.10 -20.14 -17.37
C VAL A 147 -15.96 -19.80 -18.34
N PRO A 148 -16.08 -20.06 -19.65
CA PRO A 148 -14.96 -20.01 -20.60
C PRO A 148 -14.41 -18.59 -20.85
N TRP A 149 -15.22 -17.55 -20.66
CA TRP A 149 -14.78 -16.16 -20.83
C TRP A 149 -14.14 -15.58 -19.57
N ALA A 150 -14.31 -16.23 -18.40
CA ALA A 150 -13.93 -15.67 -17.11
C ALA A 150 -12.42 -15.41 -17.02
N PHE A 151 -11.59 -16.34 -17.50
CA PHE A 151 -10.14 -16.16 -17.47
C PHE A 151 -9.67 -14.96 -18.30
N LYS A 152 -10.23 -14.77 -19.51
CA LYS A 152 -9.95 -13.57 -20.32
C LYS A 152 -10.35 -12.29 -19.60
N ALA A 153 -11.47 -12.31 -18.86
CA ALA A 153 -11.89 -11.18 -18.04
C ALA A 153 -10.91 -10.91 -16.89
N THR A 154 -10.37 -11.94 -16.22
CA THR A 154 -9.29 -11.78 -15.23
C THR A 154 -8.09 -11.05 -15.82
N GLU A 155 -7.61 -11.47 -16.99
CA GLU A 155 -6.45 -10.86 -17.64
C GLU A 155 -6.72 -9.39 -17.99
N ALA A 156 -7.91 -9.08 -18.51
CA ALA A 156 -8.34 -7.72 -18.78
C ALA A 156 -8.40 -6.88 -17.49
N CYS A 157 -8.94 -7.42 -16.39
CA CYS A 157 -8.98 -6.74 -15.10
C CYS A 157 -7.57 -6.48 -14.54
N GLY A 158 -6.68 -7.48 -14.67
CA GLY A 158 -5.29 -7.41 -14.26
C GLY A 158 -4.52 -6.32 -15.00
N LEU A 159 -4.59 -6.34 -16.34
CA LEU A 159 -4.01 -5.32 -17.20
C LEU A 159 -4.54 -3.92 -16.88
N THR A 160 -5.85 -3.80 -16.65
CA THR A 160 -6.48 -2.54 -16.27
C THR A 160 -5.95 -2.04 -14.92
N LEU A 161 -5.86 -2.91 -13.90
CA LEU A 161 -5.30 -2.55 -12.59
C LEU A 161 -3.84 -2.13 -12.69
N CYS A 162 -3.02 -2.89 -13.42
CA CYS A 162 -1.62 -2.55 -13.63
C CYS A 162 -1.45 -1.22 -14.38
N GLY A 163 -2.29 -0.96 -15.38
CA GLY A 163 -2.32 0.31 -16.10
C GLY A 163 -2.70 1.49 -15.21
N LEU A 164 -3.76 1.35 -14.40
CA LEU A 164 -4.17 2.38 -13.43
C LEU A 164 -3.08 2.64 -12.40
N TRP A 165 -2.46 1.58 -11.87
CA TRP A 165 -1.31 1.70 -10.98
C TRP A 165 -0.14 2.43 -11.63
N PHE A 166 0.20 2.08 -12.88
CA PHE A 166 1.29 2.71 -13.61
C PHE A 166 1.05 4.20 -13.83
N VAL A 167 -0.16 4.59 -14.24
CA VAL A 167 -0.56 6.00 -14.39
C VAL A 167 -0.45 6.74 -13.06
N GLN A 168 -0.95 6.15 -11.97
CA GLN A 168 -0.85 6.72 -10.63
C GLN A 168 0.61 6.90 -10.20
N TRP A 169 1.46 5.90 -10.45
CA TRP A 169 2.89 5.94 -10.14
C TRP A 169 3.62 7.06 -10.89
N LEU A 170 3.33 7.27 -12.18
CA LEU A 170 3.91 8.37 -12.96
C LEU A 170 3.56 9.75 -12.39
N ALA A 171 2.37 9.88 -11.79
CA ALA A 171 1.90 11.11 -11.18
C ALA A 171 2.48 11.37 -9.77
N LEU A 172 3.16 10.40 -9.15
CA LEU A 172 3.77 10.60 -7.83
C LEU A 172 5.03 11.48 -7.92
N LYS A 173 5.26 12.30 -6.89
CA LYS A 173 6.49 13.12 -6.78
C LYS A 173 7.72 12.27 -6.45
N HIS A 174 7.57 11.27 -5.57
CA HIS A 174 8.66 10.41 -5.08
C HIS A 174 8.74 9.05 -5.81
N ARG A 175 8.69 9.08 -7.15
CA ARG A 175 8.57 7.89 -8.03
C ARG A 175 9.62 6.82 -7.78
N ALA A 176 10.88 7.22 -7.55
CA ALA A 176 12.00 6.29 -7.38
C ALA A 176 11.83 5.41 -6.14
N ILE A 177 11.45 6.00 -5.00
CA ILE A 177 11.24 5.28 -3.74
C ILE A 177 10.04 4.31 -3.86
N VAL A 178 8.97 4.74 -4.52
CA VAL A 178 7.80 3.89 -4.72
C VAL A 178 8.10 2.75 -5.71
N ALA A 179 8.85 3.04 -6.78
CA ALA A 179 9.26 2.05 -7.76
C ALA A 179 10.16 0.95 -7.15
N ARG A 180 11.18 1.32 -6.37
CA ARG A 180 12.06 0.32 -5.73
C ARG A 180 11.29 -0.61 -4.77
N ARG A 181 10.31 -0.08 -4.03
CA ARG A 181 9.42 -0.87 -3.15
C ARG A 181 8.57 -1.84 -3.97
N CYS A 182 7.97 -1.35 -5.05
CA CYS A 182 7.19 -2.16 -5.99
C CYS A 182 8.03 -3.29 -6.59
N PHE A 183 9.21 -2.99 -7.15
CA PHE A 183 10.08 -3.98 -7.75
C PHE A 183 10.58 -5.02 -6.75
N PHE A 184 10.98 -4.61 -5.54
CA PHE A 184 11.38 -5.54 -4.49
C PHE A 184 10.26 -6.52 -4.11
N MET A 185 9.02 -6.01 -4.00
CA MET A 185 7.85 -6.82 -3.66
C MET A 185 7.49 -7.79 -4.79
N ILE A 186 7.50 -7.33 -6.05
CA ILE A 186 7.31 -8.20 -7.22
C ILE A 186 8.36 -9.32 -7.20
N ALA A 187 9.64 -8.97 -7.10
CA ALA A 187 10.73 -9.94 -7.10
C ALA A 187 10.56 -11.01 -6.01
N THR A 188 10.30 -10.58 -4.77
CA THR A 188 10.13 -11.48 -3.63
C THR A 188 8.96 -12.44 -3.81
N LEU A 189 7.81 -11.93 -4.25
CA LEU A 189 6.60 -12.74 -4.46
C LEU A 189 6.78 -13.75 -5.60
N TYR A 190 7.46 -13.36 -6.68
CA TYR A 190 7.75 -14.27 -7.79
C TYR A 190 8.85 -15.29 -7.45
N LEU A 191 9.78 -14.98 -6.55
CA LEU A 191 10.70 -16.01 -6.03
C LEU A 191 9.99 -17.06 -5.18
N TYR A 192 9.06 -16.66 -4.31
CA TYR A 192 8.23 -17.62 -3.56
C TYR A 192 7.42 -18.51 -4.51
N ARG A 193 6.88 -17.92 -5.58
CA ARG A 193 6.24 -18.67 -6.68
C ARG A 193 7.19 -19.69 -7.30
N CYS A 194 8.40 -19.28 -7.69
CA CYS A 194 9.39 -20.19 -8.28
C CYS A 194 9.71 -21.38 -7.38
N ILE A 195 9.95 -21.13 -6.09
CA ILE A 195 10.31 -22.18 -5.11
C ILE A 195 9.17 -23.17 -4.96
N THR A 196 7.95 -22.67 -4.74
CA THR A 196 6.78 -23.51 -4.48
C THR A 196 6.42 -24.37 -5.69
N MET A 197 6.41 -23.78 -6.89
CA MET A 197 6.20 -24.49 -8.14
C MET A 197 7.28 -25.54 -8.43
N TYR A 198 8.55 -25.23 -8.16
CA TYR A 198 9.64 -26.17 -8.39
C TYR A 198 9.59 -27.38 -7.46
N ILE A 199 9.24 -27.15 -6.18
CA ILE A 199 9.12 -28.22 -5.17
C ILE A 199 7.93 -29.12 -5.46
N THR A 200 6.79 -28.55 -5.90
CA THR A 200 5.57 -29.32 -6.12
C THR A 200 4.89 -28.92 -7.42
N THR A 201 4.88 -29.86 -8.37
CA THR A 201 4.20 -29.73 -9.65
C THR A 201 2.82 -30.38 -9.58
N LEU A 202 1.75 -29.58 -9.70
CA LEU A 202 0.38 -30.09 -9.69
C LEU A 202 -0.07 -30.51 -11.10
N PRO A 203 -0.94 -31.53 -11.22
CA PRO A 203 -1.56 -31.88 -12.49
C PRO A 203 -2.52 -30.79 -12.95
N VAL A 204 -2.84 -30.80 -14.23
CA VAL A 204 -3.62 -29.73 -14.87
C VAL A 204 -5.08 -29.74 -14.38
N PRO A 205 -5.63 -28.60 -13.90
CA PRO A 205 -6.94 -28.55 -13.24
C PRO A 205 -8.13 -28.86 -14.14
N GLY A 206 -7.98 -28.73 -15.46
CA GLY A 206 -9.08 -28.93 -16.40
C GLY A 206 -8.68 -29.62 -17.71
N LYS A 207 -9.59 -30.43 -18.24
CA LYS A 207 -9.45 -31.08 -19.56
C LYS A 207 -9.50 -30.07 -20.72
N HIS A 208 -10.10 -28.91 -20.50
CA HIS A 208 -10.27 -27.84 -21.49
C HIS A 208 -8.98 -27.06 -21.80
N LEU A 209 -7.98 -27.17 -20.94
CA LEU A 209 -6.67 -26.60 -21.19
C LEU A 209 -6.03 -27.43 -22.32
N GLU A 210 -5.50 -26.81 -23.36
CA GLU A 210 -4.58 -27.51 -24.26
C GLU A 210 -3.17 -27.16 -23.82
N CYS A 211 -2.24 -28.13 -23.86
CA CYS A 211 -0.85 -27.91 -23.51
C CYS A 211 -0.01 -27.96 -24.79
N ALA A 212 0.97 -27.07 -24.92
CA ALA A 212 1.91 -27.11 -26.02
C ALA A 212 2.67 -28.44 -26.00
N PRO A 213 3.15 -28.93 -27.15
CA PRO A 213 3.97 -30.13 -27.18
C PRO A 213 5.21 -29.95 -26.31
N LYS A 214 5.58 -31.03 -25.61
CA LYS A 214 6.82 -31.13 -24.82
C LYS A 214 8.02 -31.16 -25.76
N LEU A 215 9.04 -30.38 -25.45
CA LEU A 215 10.25 -30.29 -26.25
C LEU A 215 11.34 -31.08 -25.54
N TYR A 216 11.47 -32.36 -25.86
CA TYR A 216 12.58 -33.18 -25.37
C TYR A 216 13.88 -32.75 -26.07
N ASP A 217 14.93 -32.49 -25.28
CA ASP A 217 16.30 -32.11 -25.70
C ASP A 217 16.58 -30.82 -26.52
N ASN A 218 15.57 -30.10 -27.04
CA ASN A 218 15.84 -28.88 -27.82
C ASN A 218 16.03 -27.61 -26.97
N VAL A 219 17.28 -27.31 -26.56
CA VAL A 219 17.62 -26.12 -25.77
C VAL A 219 17.26 -24.81 -26.47
N THR A 220 17.47 -24.71 -27.77
CA THR A 220 17.21 -23.48 -28.57
C THR A 220 15.73 -23.13 -28.60
N GLU A 221 14.87 -24.12 -28.78
CA GLU A 221 13.41 -23.91 -28.83
C GLU A 221 12.84 -23.63 -27.42
N LYS A 222 13.40 -24.24 -26.37
CA LYS A 222 13.11 -23.88 -24.98
C LYS A 222 13.45 -22.41 -24.70
N MET A 223 14.61 -21.95 -25.17
CA MET A 223 15.02 -20.54 -25.03
C MET A 223 14.08 -19.59 -25.77
N TRP A 224 13.65 -19.93 -26.99
CA TRP A 224 12.64 -19.16 -27.71
C TRP A 224 11.31 -19.08 -26.96
N ARG A 225 10.87 -20.20 -26.36
CA ARG A 225 9.66 -20.23 -25.52
C ARG A 225 9.80 -19.34 -24.29
N ILE A 226 10.96 -19.35 -23.62
CA ILE A 226 11.27 -18.45 -22.50
C ILE A 226 11.24 -16.98 -22.96
N LEU A 227 11.91 -16.64 -24.05
CA LEU A 227 11.98 -15.27 -24.55
C LEU A 227 10.60 -14.74 -24.97
N ARG A 228 9.79 -15.58 -25.64
CA ARG A 228 8.40 -15.25 -25.97
C ARG A 228 7.55 -15.06 -24.71
N MET A 229 7.80 -15.85 -23.67
CA MET A 229 7.09 -15.74 -22.40
C MET A 229 7.46 -14.47 -21.62
N VAL A 230 8.74 -14.12 -21.59
CA VAL A 230 9.23 -12.88 -20.96
C VAL A 230 8.73 -11.65 -21.71
N SER A 231 8.74 -11.67 -23.05
CA SER A 231 8.23 -10.57 -23.88
C SER A 231 6.71 -10.39 -23.82
N GLY A 232 5.96 -11.49 -23.65
CA GLY A 232 4.49 -11.47 -23.45
C GLY A 232 4.04 -11.14 -22.02
N GLY A 233 4.97 -10.89 -21.08
CA GLY A 233 4.65 -10.56 -19.69
C GLY A 233 3.93 -11.66 -18.91
N GLY A 234 3.90 -12.89 -19.41
CA GLY A 234 3.23 -14.03 -18.77
C GLY A 234 1.70 -14.06 -18.91
N LEU A 235 1.10 -13.32 -19.86
CA LEU A 235 -0.34 -13.30 -20.11
C LEU A 235 -0.74 -14.20 -21.29
N ASN A 236 -1.80 -14.98 -21.11
CA ASN A 236 -2.40 -15.86 -22.10
C ASN A 236 -3.09 -15.11 -23.26
N VAL A 237 -3.58 -13.88 -23.05
CA VAL A 237 -4.18 -13.01 -24.11
C VAL A 237 -3.26 -12.85 -25.32
N THR A 238 -1.93 -12.86 -25.13
CA THR A 238 -0.94 -12.68 -26.20
C THR A 238 -0.75 -13.93 -27.09
N GLY A 239 -1.51 -15.01 -26.83
CA GLY A 239 -1.49 -16.24 -27.64
C GLY A 239 -0.15 -16.99 -27.61
N SER A 240 0.69 -16.69 -26.63
CA SER A 240 2.07 -17.22 -26.50
C SER A 240 2.24 -18.28 -25.41
N HIS A 241 1.22 -18.56 -24.60
CA HIS A 241 1.36 -19.34 -23.36
C HIS A 241 0.44 -20.54 -23.30
N ILE A 242 0.72 -21.54 -24.11
CA ILE A 242 0.14 -22.87 -23.92
C ILE A 242 1.12 -23.71 -23.06
N LEU A 243 1.74 -23.10 -22.04
CA LEU A 243 2.62 -23.83 -21.11
C LEU A 243 1.81 -24.22 -19.87
N CYS A 244 1.73 -25.52 -19.64
CA CYS A 244 1.04 -26.08 -18.47
C CYS A 244 1.99 -26.28 -17.30
N GLY A 245 1.47 -26.16 -16.07
CA GLY A 245 2.17 -26.56 -14.85
C GLY A 245 2.32 -25.46 -13.79
N ASP A 246 1.84 -24.25 -14.06
CA ASP A 246 1.93 -23.11 -13.15
C ASP A 246 0.73 -23.00 -12.18
N TYR A 247 0.23 -24.14 -11.69
CA TYR A 247 -1.02 -24.27 -10.92
C TYR A 247 -0.86 -24.21 -9.40
N LEU A 248 0.32 -23.82 -8.90
CA LEU A 248 0.61 -23.68 -7.47
C LEU A 248 1.34 -22.35 -7.23
N TYR A 249 0.71 -21.45 -6.50
CA TYR A 249 1.04 -20.02 -6.34
C TYR A 249 0.76 -19.13 -7.59
N SER A 250 -0.42 -18.50 -7.64
CA SER A 250 -1.01 -17.91 -8.85
C SER A 250 -0.44 -16.53 -9.17
N GLY A 251 0.16 -16.39 -10.36
CA GLY A 251 0.71 -15.12 -10.84
C GLY A 251 -0.35 -14.04 -11.06
N HIS A 252 -1.51 -14.42 -11.58
CA HIS A 252 -2.64 -13.51 -11.80
C HIS A 252 -3.16 -12.94 -10.48
N THR A 253 -3.19 -13.77 -9.43
CA THR A 253 -3.55 -13.33 -8.08
C THR A 253 -2.53 -12.35 -7.52
N ILE A 254 -1.22 -12.60 -7.70
CA ILE A 254 -0.16 -11.65 -7.33
C ILE A 254 -0.39 -10.31 -8.04
N MET A 255 -0.55 -10.33 -9.36
CA MET A 255 -0.74 -9.14 -10.18
C MET A 255 -1.94 -8.30 -9.70
N LEU A 256 -3.13 -8.91 -9.65
CA LEU A 256 -4.37 -8.23 -9.24
C LEU A 256 -4.27 -7.68 -7.81
N ARG A 257 -3.78 -8.50 -6.87
CA ARG A 257 -3.77 -8.11 -5.46
C ARG A 257 -2.69 -7.08 -5.17
N LEU A 258 -1.49 -7.28 -5.68
CA LEU A 258 -0.36 -6.39 -5.45
C LEU A 258 -0.62 -5.01 -6.07
N SER A 259 -1.11 -4.95 -7.32
CA SER A 259 -1.49 -3.67 -7.94
C SER A 259 -2.54 -2.93 -7.13
N TYR A 260 -3.59 -3.61 -6.65
CA TYR A 260 -4.59 -2.98 -5.80
C TYR A 260 -4.01 -2.47 -4.46
N LEU A 261 -3.14 -3.25 -3.80
CA LEU A 261 -2.53 -2.84 -2.53
C LEU A 261 -1.67 -1.58 -2.70
N PHE A 262 -0.87 -1.52 -3.76
CA PHE A 262 -0.09 -0.33 -4.10
C PHE A 262 -0.97 0.88 -4.45
N ILE A 263 -2.02 0.68 -5.25
CA ILE A 263 -3.01 1.73 -5.55
C ILE A 263 -3.60 2.27 -4.25
N LYS A 264 -4.07 1.39 -3.36
CA LYS A 264 -4.70 1.76 -2.10
C LYS A 264 -3.76 2.56 -1.20
N GLU A 265 -2.50 2.14 -1.11
CA GLU A 265 -1.48 2.76 -0.26
C GLU A 265 -1.12 4.18 -0.73
N TYR A 266 -0.91 4.34 -2.04
CA TYR A 266 -0.45 5.61 -2.62
C TYR A 266 -1.59 6.47 -3.19
N CYS A 267 -2.83 6.20 -2.81
CA CYS A 267 -4.00 6.98 -3.20
C CYS A 267 -4.45 7.86 -2.03
N PRO A 268 -4.64 9.18 -2.24
CA PRO A 268 -4.97 10.07 -1.14
C PRO A 268 -6.43 9.83 -0.72
N PRO A 269 -6.78 10.06 0.55
CA PRO A 269 -8.10 9.70 1.09
C PRO A 269 -9.30 10.31 0.35
N ARG A 270 -9.10 11.44 -0.34
CA ARG A 270 -10.14 12.15 -1.10
C ARG A 270 -10.67 11.37 -2.31
N PHE A 271 -9.89 10.48 -2.92
CA PHE A 271 -10.32 9.66 -4.06
C PHE A 271 -10.86 8.30 -3.61
N TRP A 272 -11.84 8.31 -2.71
CA TRP A 272 -12.44 7.09 -2.15
C TRP A 272 -13.07 6.17 -3.21
N TRP A 273 -13.57 6.75 -4.30
CA TRP A 273 -14.37 6.09 -5.33
C TRP A 273 -13.45 5.28 -6.24
N TYR A 274 -12.29 5.85 -6.56
CA TYR A 274 -11.22 5.17 -7.28
C TYR A 274 -10.68 3.98 -6.47
N ARG A 275 -10.51 4.13 -5.15
CA ARG A 275 -10.11 3.02 -4.27
C ARG A 275 -11.14 1.88 -4.28
N TRP A 276 -12.42 2.21 -4.16
CA TRP A 276 -13.50 1.22 -4.23
C TRP A 276 -13.61 0.57 -5.61
N PHE A 277 -13.50 1.35 -6.68
CA PHE A 277 -13.48 0.83 -8.04
C PHE A 277 -12.35 -0.19 -8.25
N CYS A 278 -11.11 0.16 -7.89
CA CYS A 278 -9.97 -0.76 -8.00
C CYS A 278 -10.11 -1.97 -7.07
N PHE A 279 -10.75 -1.81 -5.90
CA PHE A 279 -11.06 -2.93 -5.01
C PHE A 279 -12.02 -3.92 -5.67
N PHE A 280 -13.17 -3.45 -6.18
CA PHE A 280 -14.14 -4.31 -6.84
C PHE A 280 -13.56 -4.96 -8.09
N LEU A 281 -12.76 -4.24 -8.87
CA LEU A 281 -12.10 -4.78 -10.05
C LEU A 281 -11.07 -5.87 -9.69
N SER A 282 -10.34 -5.71 -8.57
CA SER A 282 -9.44 -6.74 -8.03
C SER A 282 -10.21 -7.99 -7.60
N ILE A 283 -11.29 -7.83 -6.82
CA ILE A 283 -12.11 -8.96 -6.33
C ILE A 283 -12.81 -9.67 -7.49
N PHE A 284 -13.36 -8.93 -8.44
CA PHE A 284 -13.97 -9.48 -9.64
C PHE A 284 -12.96 -10.32 -10.43
N GLY A 285 -11.74 -9.79 -10.64
CA GLY A 285 -10.66 -10.55 -11.27
C GLY A 285 -10.32 -11.85 -10.54
N LEU A 286 -10.29 -11.87 -9.20
CA LEU A 286 -10.04 -13.07 -8.40
C LEU A 286 -11.17 -14.11 -8.54
N ILE A 287 -12.42 -13.68 -8.52
CA ILE A 287 -13.58 -14.56 -8.73
C ILE A 287 -13.52 -15.16 -10.14
N CYS A 288 -13.20 -14.35 -11.14
CA CYS A 288 -13.05 -14.80 -12.52
C CYS A 288 -11.92 -15.83 -12.71
N ILE A 289 -10.85 -15.79 -11.89
CA ILE A 289 -9.81 -16.85 -11.92
C ILE A 289 -10.43 -18.19 -11.54
N LEU A 290 -11.19 -18.21 -10.44
CA LEU A 290 -11.82 -19.43 -9.94
C LEU A 290 -12.84 -19.97 -10.94
N LEU A 291 -13.68 -19.09 -11.52
CA LEU A 291 -14.66 -19.44 -12.54
C LEU A 291 -14.04 -19.93 -13.86
N GLY A 292 -12.81 -19.52 -14.17
CA GLY A 292 -12.10 -19.98 -15.36
C GLY A 292 -11.65 -21.45 -15.28
N HIS A 293 -11.50 -22.00 -14.07
CA HIS A 293 -10.95 -23.34 -13.78
C HIS A 293 -9.51 -23.52 -14.32
N GLU A 294 -8.78 -22.43 -14.50
CA GLU A 294 -7.42 -22.43 -15.04
C GLU A 294 -6.38 -22.55 -13.91
N HIS A 295 -6.76 -22.21 -12.67
CA HIS A 295 -5.98 -22.39 -11.45
C HIS A 295 -6.83 -23.08 -10.38
N TYR A 296 -6.23 -23.94 -9.55
CA TYR A 296 -6.92 -24.49 -8.39
C TYR A 296 -7.33 -23.39 -7.39
N SER A 297 -8.38 -23.63 -6.61
CA SER A 297 -8.82 -22.69 -5.58
C SER A 297 -7.75 -22.44 -4.52
N ILE A 298 -7.03 -23.50 -4.14
CA ILE A 298 -5.92 -23.39 -3.18
C ILE A 298 -4.82 -22.45 -3.70
N ASP A 299 -4.61 -22.43 -5.01
CA ASP A 299 -3.62 -21.60 -5.66
C ASP A 299 -3.92 -20.11 -5.43
N VAL A 300 -5.17 -19.72 -5.67
CA VAL A 300 -5.66 -18.35 -5.47
C VAL A 300 -5.64 -17.96 -3.99
N VAL A 301 -6.08 -18.86 -3.11
CA VAL A 301 -6.14 -18.59 -1.66
C VAL A 301 -4.75 -18.38 -1.07
N VAL A 302 -3.80 -19.28 -1.35
CA VAL A 302 -2.42 -19.17 -0.85
C VAL A 302 -1.76 -17.90 -1.37
N ALA A 303 -1.86 -17.62 -2.68
CA ALA A 303 -1.30 -16.41 -3.26
C ALA A 303 -1.90 -15.14 -2.63
N TYR A 304 -3.23 -15.12 -2.39
CA TYR A 304 -3.88 -13.99 -1.71
C TYR A 304 -3.29 -13.74 -0.32
N PHE A 305 -3.14 -14.77 0.50
CA PHE A 305 -2.59 -14.61 1.86
C PHE A 305 -1.13 -14.17 1.83
N VAL A 306 -0.28 -14.82 1.02
CA VAL A 306 1.15 -14.49 0.98
C VAL A 306 1.40 -13.07 0.48
N VAL A 307 0.65 -12.60 -0.53
CA VAL A 307 0.75 -11.21 -1.02
C VAL A 307 0.36 -10.22 0.06
N ASN A 308 -0.78 -10.42 0.72
CA ASN A 308 -1.24 -9.52 1.79
C ASN A 308 -0.28 -9.52 2.98
N TRP A 309 0.22 -10.69 3.38
CA TRP A 309 1.14 -10.80 4.51
C TRP A 309 2.48 -10.14 4.18
N THR A 310 3.08 -10.48 3.05
CA THR A 310 4.37 -9.87 2.62
C THR A 310 4.24 -8.35 2.54
N PHE A 311 3.12 -7.83 2.02
CA PHE A 311 2.87 -6.39 1.95
C PHE A 311 2.78 -5.76 3.34
N ARG A 312 1.92 -6.30 4.21
CA ARG A 312 1.78 -5.77 5.58
C ARG A 312 3.08 -5.85 6.37
N TRP A 313 3.85 -6.92 6.20
CA TRP A 313 5.14 -7.09 6.86
C TRP A 313 6.13 -6.02 6.40
N TYR A 314 6.23 -5.80 5.08
CA TYR A 314 7.10 -4.78 4.51
C TYR A 314 6.77 -3.38 5.03
N TYR A 315 5.49 -3.01 5.05
CA TYR A 315 5.08 -1.68 5.51
C TYR A 315 5.14 -1.54 7.03
N ALA A 316 4.95 -2.60 7.81
CA ALA A 316 5.19 -2.57 9.26
C ALA A 316 6.67 -2.33 9.58
N MET A 317 7.59 -2.93 8.82
CA MET A 317 9.02 -2.65 8.93
C MET A 317 9.33 -1.20 8.54
N LEU A 318 8.71 -0.70 7.47
CA LEU A 318 8.86 0.69 7.05
C LEU A 318 8.41 1.69 8.12
N GLU A 319 7.25 1.46 8.73
CA GLU A 319 6.72 2.30 9.80
C GLU A 319 7.66 2.36 11.00
N SER A 320 8.19 1.21 11.44
CA SER A 320 9.17 1.16 12.53
C SER A 320 10.48 1.89 12.18
N HIS A 321 10.92 1.80 10.93
CA HIS A 321 12.14 2.46 10.45
C HIS A 321 12.01 3.99 10.43
N VAL A 322 10.88 4.50 9.93
CA VAL A 322 10.63 5.93 9.82
C VAL A 322 10.49 6.60 11.19
N HIS A 323 9.83 5.95 12.14
CA HIS A 323 9.64 6.51 13.47
C HIS A 323 10.88 6.37 14.37
N ASN A 324 12.02 5.90 13.84
CA ASN A 324 13.22 5.55 14.60
C ASN A 324 12.91 4.70 15.85
N GLN A 325 11.85 3.90 15.79
CA GLN A 325 11.49 2.99 16.87
C GLN A 325 12.46 1.82 16.85
N GLU A 326 12.74 1.26 18.04
CA GLU A 326 13.45 -0.01 18.14
C GLU A 326 12.71 -1.03 17.26
N PRO A 327 13.35 -1.50 16.17
CA PRO A 327 12.62 -2.26 15.18
C PRO A 327 12.26 -3.60 15.81
N ASN A 328 10.98 -3.96 15.75
CA ASN A 328 10.49 -5.18 16.39
C ASN A 328 11.37 -6.38 15.99
N LYS A 329 11.97 -7.03 16.99
CA LYS A 329 12.93 -8.14 16.81
C LYS A 329 12.36 -9.26 15.94
N TYR A 330 11.05 -9.48 15.97
CA TYR A 330 10.38 -10.49 15.16
C TYR A 330 10.33 -10.09 13.68
N LEU A 331 10.05 -8.81 13.37
CA LEU A 331 9.98 -8.33 11.99
C LEU A 331 11.36 -8.29 11.32
N THR A 332 12.41 -7.94 12.09
CA THR A 332 13.79 -7.83 11.59
C THR A 332 14.49 -9.17 11.38
N ARG A 333 13.94 -10.28 11.88
CA ARG A 333 14.49 -11.63 11.67
C ARG A 333 14.22 -12.18 10.26
N THR A 334 13.48 -11.46 9.43
CA THR A 334 13.16 -11.87 8.07
C THR A 334 14.40 -11.95 7.18
N TRP A 335 14.45 -12.95 6.30
CA TRP A 335 15.63 -13.22 5.46
C TRP A 335 16.04 -12.02 4.57
N TRP A 336 15.06 -11.21 4.15
CA TRP A 336 15.27 -10.03 3.31
C TRP A 336 15.54 -8.74 4.11
N ASN A 337 15.71 -8.78 5.43
CA ASN A 337 15.96 -7.59 6.27
C ASN A 337 17.21 -6.80 5.82
N ARG A 338 18.27 -7.48 5.36
CA ARG A 338 19.46 -6.80 4.82
C ARG A 338 19.14 -5.98 3.57
N ILE A 339 18.32 -6.54 2.68
CA ILE A 339 17.88 -5.88 1.45
C ILE A 339 16.99 -4.69 1.81
N PHE A 340 16.06 -4.87 2.76
CA PHE A 340 15.23 -3.78 3.27
C PHE A 340 16.05 -2.61 3.81
N LYS A 341 17.03 -2.87 4.70
CA LYS A 341 17.92 -1.83 5.24
C LYS A 341 18.71 -1.11 4.14
N PHE A 342 19.16 -1.84 3.12
CA PHE A 342 19.85 -1.25 1.97
C PHE A 342 18.93 -0.32 1.16
N LEU A 343 17.70 -0.76 0.89
CA LEU A 343 16.73 0.00 0.10
C LEU A 343 16.23 1.23 0.86
N GLU A 344 15.82 1.07 2.12
CA GLU A 344 15.16 2.13 2.89
C GLU A 344 16.09 2.94 3.78
N GLY A 345 17.36 2.55 3.98
CA GLY A 345 18.25 3.16 4.99
C GLY A 345 18.51 4.68 4.87
N ASN A 346 18.25 5.28 3.70
CA ASN A 346 18.38 6.73 3.49
C ASN A 346 17.02 7.46 3.47
N VAL A 347 15.91 6.76 3.73
CA VAL A 347 14.56 7.32 3.80
C VAL A 347 14.12 7.38 5.26
N LYS A 348 14.41 8.51 5.88
CA LYS A 348 14.14 8.78 7.30
C LYS A 348 12.74 9.34 7.57
N ALA A 349 11.94 9.59 6.54
CA ALA A 349 10.61 10.19 6.64
C ALA A 349 9.56 9.39 5.88
N THR A 350 8.31 9.45 6.35
CA THR A 350 7.16 8.87 5.64
C THR A 350 7.04 9.52 4.27
N VAL A 351 6.93 8.72 3.21
CA VAL A 351 6.79 9.26 1.86
C VAL A 351 5.40 9.90 1.75
N PRO A 352 5.28 11.23 1.61
CA PRO A 352 3.99 11.87 1.51
C PRO A 352 3.36 11.53 0.16
N VAL A 353 2.04 11.33 0.16
CA VAL A 353 1.27 11.07 -1.07
C VAL A 353 1.03 12.40 -1.79
N GLU A 354 2.10 12.94 -2.39
CA GLU A 354 2.07 14.15 -3.20
C GLU A 354 2.09 13.81 -4.69
N PHE A 355 1.13 14.37 -5.43
CA PHE A 355 1.07 14.27 -6.88
C PHE A 355 1.80 15.44 -7.52
N GLY A 356 2.67 15.16 -8.49
CA GLY A 356 3.38 16.14 -9.27
C GLY A 356 3.32 15.78 -10.75
N TRP A 357 3.18 16.78 -11.62
CA TRP A 357 3.10 16.55 -13.06
C TRP A 357 4.42 15.94 -13.58
N PRO A 358 4.37 14.94 -14.48
CA PRO A 358 5.57 14.29 -15.00
C PRO A 358 6.45 15.21 -15.84
N VAL A 359 5.82 16.19 -16.49
CA VAL A 359 6.49 17.24 -17.26
C VAL A 359 6.48 18.51 -16.40
N PRO A 360 7.64 19.17 -16.18
CA PRO A 360 7.65 20.49 -15.58
C PRO A 360 6.93 21.43 -16.54
N ILE A 361 5.66 21.75 -16.25
CA ILE A 361 5.03 22.91 -16.86
C ILE A 361 5.82 24.10 -16.32
N PRO A 362 6.48 24.91 -17.17
CA PRO A 362 7.13 26.12 -16.69
C PRO A 362 6.05 27.02 -16.10
N THR A 363 5.96 27.04 -14.78
CA THR A 363 5.08 27.95 -14.04
C THR A 363 5.78 29.29 -13.95
N THR A 364 5.94 29.97 -15.09
CA THR A 364 6.08 31.41 -15.10
C THR A 364 4.70 32.02 -14.88
N SER A 365 4.22 32.06 -13.64
CA SER A 365 3.33 33.15 -13.17
C SER A 365 3.02 33.07 -11.67
N CYS A 366 3.23 34.20 -10.99
CA CYS A 366 2.82 34.56 -9.62
C CYS A 366 3.39 33.68 -8.48
N ARG A 367 4.32 34.15 -7.64
CA ARG A 367 4.14 35.33 -6.77
C ARG A 367 5.51 35.87 -6.29
N ARG A 368 6.16 36.69 -7.12
CA ARG A 368 7.17 37.68 -6.69
C ARG A 368 6.53 39.07 -6.78
N ARG A 369 6.06 39.58 -5.66
CA ARG A 369 5.71 40.99 -5.34
C ARG A 369 5.32 40.95 -3.86
N TYR A 370 6.07 41.55 -2.94
CA TYR A 370 6.33 42.98 -2.88
C TYR A 370 7.80 43.30 -2.57
N SER A 371 8.42 44.08 -3.44
CA SER A 371 9.40 45.10 -3.06
C SER A 371 8.99 46.39 -3.77
N ILE A 372 9.43 47.53 -3.21
CA ILE A 372 9.23 48.93 -3.62
C ILE A 372 7.93 49.54 -3.06
N VAL A 373 7.92 50.67 -2.35
CA VAL A 373 8.91 51.67 -1.91
C VAL A 373 8.18 52.50 -0.84
N ASP A 374 8.89 52.97 0.19
CA ASP A 374 8.71 54.36 0.64
C ASP A 374 10.04 54.87 1.19
N ARG A 375 10.75 55.54 0.28
CA ARG A 375 11.81 56.49 0.56
C ARG A 375 11.38 57.75 -0.16
N TYR A 376 10.88 58.73 0.58
CA TYR A 376 11.02 60.13 0.25
C TYR A 376 11.40 60.87 1.54
N ASP A 377 12.55 61.54 1.43
CA ASP A 377 13.23 62.35 2.43
C ASP A 377 12.48 63.65 2.77
N SER A 378 12.93 64.25 3.88
CA SER A 378 12.90 65.68 4.28
C SER A 378 11.87 66.09 5.33
#